data_AF-A0A848ZQM9-F1
#
_entry.id   AF-A0A848ZQM9-F1
#
_cell.length_a   1.000
_cell.length_b   1.000
_cell.length_c   1.000
_cell.angle_alpha   90.00
_cell.angle_beta   90.00
_cell.angle_gamma   90.00
#
_symmetry.space_group_name_H-M   'P 1'
#
loop_
_entity.id
_entity.type
_entity.pdbx_description
1 polymer ?
#
loop_
_entity_poly.entity_id
_entity_poly.type
_entity_poly.pdbx_seq_one_letter_code
_entity_poly.pdbx_strand_id
1 'polypeptide(L)'
;IWSGVDAKRLGLVDELGGLDDAIAEAANLAGVENYGLKKLPKYKSDFEQLMEDLGGASAKSKQAIIQEEIGFEAYTILKEIKTAMENKGVQARMPFALRIK
;
A
#
# COMPACT_ATOMS: atom_id res chain seq x y z
N ILE A 1 21.84 -1.99 -25.71
CA ILE A 1 21.27 -0.73 -25.19
C ILE A 1 21.20 0.21 -26.40
N TRP A 2 20.03 0.79 -26.68
CA TRP A 2 19.81 1.67 -27.84
C TRP A 2 19.55 3.10 -27.39
N SER A 3 20.00 4.08 -28.17
CA SER A 3 19.54 5.47 -28.00
C SER A 3 18.08 5.59 -28.48
N GLY A 4 17.35 6.62 -28.03
CA GLY A 4 15.98 6.85 -28.51
C GLY A 4 15.91 6.95 -30.04
N VAL A 5 16.86 7.67 -30.65
CA VAL A 5 16.94 7.83 -32.11
C VAL A 5 17.17 6.50 -32.82
N ASP A 6 18.04 5.65 -32.29
CA ASP A 6 18.27 4.32 -32.86
C ASP A 6 17.06 3.41 -32.67
N ALA A 7 16.41 3.45 -31.51
CA ALA A 7 15.19 2.70 -31.24
C ALA A 7 14.06 3.05 -32.22
N LYS A 8 13.89 4.34 -32.54
CA LYS A 8 12.93 4.79 -33.55
C LYS A 8 13.28 4.29 -34.95
N ARG A 9 14.55 4.36 -35.34
CA ARG A 9 15.06 3.86 -36.63
C ARG A 9 14.88 2.34 -36.78
N LEU A 10 14.99 1.60 -35.69
CA LEU A 10 14.78 0.14 -35.64
C LEU A 10 13.30 -0.26 -35.48
N GLY A 11 12.38 0.70 -35.37
CA GLY A 11 10.95 0.44 -35.19
C GLY A 11 10.56 -0.10 -33.81
N LEU A 12 11.41 0.12 -32.80
CA LEU A 12 11.16 -0.32 -31.42
C LEU A 12 10.29 0.65 -30.62
N VAL A 13 10.20 1.91 -31.06
CA VAL A 13 9.36 2.95 -30.45
C VAL A 13 8.63 3.73 -31.53
N ASP A 14 7.41 4.18 -31.20
CA ASP A 14 6.54 4.86 -32.15
C ASP A 14 6.91 6.32 -32.36
N GLU A 15 7.35 7.06 -31.36
CA GLU A 15 7.76 8.47 -31.51
C GLU A 15 8.84 8.88 -30.50
N LEU A 16 9.46 10.03 -30.75
CA LEU A 16 10.40 10.66 -29.84
C LEU A 16 9.74 11.90 -29.26
N GLY A 17 9.59 11.92 -27.94
CA GLY A 17 8.96 13.03 -27.22
C GLY A 17 9.24 12.97 -25.73
N GLY A 18 8.80 14.00 -25.03
CA GLY A 18 8.82 14.07 -23.58
C GLY A 18 7.59 13.40 -22.94
N LEU A 19 7.51 13.50 -21.62
CA LEU A 19 6.35 13.02 -20.87
C LEU A 19 5.08 13.79 -21.23
N ASP A 20 5.18 15.11 -21.43
CA ASP A 20 4.03 15.95 -21.73
C ASP A 20 3.43 15.62 -23.12
N ASP A 21 4.29 15.32 -24.09
CA ASP A 21 3.87 14.86 -25.42
C ASP A 21 3.12 13.52 -25.33
N ALA A 22 3.64 12.58 -24.53
CA ALA A 22 2.99 11.29 -24.30
C ALA A 22 1.64 11.42 -23.59
N ILE A 23 1.50 12.37 -22.66
CA ILE A 23 0.23 12.66 -21.97
C ILE A 23 -0.79 13.26 -22.95
N ALA A 24 -0.37 14.22 -23.78
CA ALA A 24 -1.24 14.85 -24.76
C ALA A 24 -1.75 13.83 -25.79
N GLU A 25 -0.87 12.97 -26.31
CA GLU A 25 -1.25 11.94 -27.25
C GLU A 25 -2.20 10.91 -26.60
N ALA A 26 -1.96 10.52 -25.35
CA ALA A 26 -2.87 9.65 -24.62
C ALA A 26 -4.26 10.28 -24.43
N ALA A 27 -4.34 11.59 -24.17
CA ALA A 27 -5.60 12.31 -24.07
C ALA A 27 -6.34 12.38 -25.42
N ASN A 28 -5.61 12.63 -26.51
CA ASN A 28 -6.14 12.63 -27.87
C ASN A 28 -6.71 11.25 -28.25
N LEU A 29 -5.95 10.18 -28.00
CA LEU A 29 -6.37 8.80 -28.27
C LEU A 29 -7.60 8.39 -27.44
N ALA A 30 -7.71 8.90 -26.21
CA ALA A 30 -8.86 8.68 -25.33
C ALA A 30 -10.05 9.61 -25.62
N GLY A 31 -9.88 10.63 -26.47
CA GLY A 31 -10.92 11.61 -26.79
C GLY A 31 -11.36 12.47 -25.60
N VAL A 32 -10.45 12.74 -24.66
CA VAL A 32 -10.74 13.51 -23.43
C VAL A 32 -10.09 14.88 -23.48
N GLU A 33 -10.91 15.93 -23.40
CA GLU A 33 -10.41 17.32 -23.35
C GLU A 33 -10.00 17.75 -21.93
N ASN A 34 -10.66 17.19 -20.91
CA ASN A 34 -10.39 17.47 -19.51
C ASN A 34 -9.88 16.22 -18.82
N TYR A 35 -8.62 16.23 -18.39
CA TYR A 35 -8.00 15.16 -17.63
C TYR A 35 -7.21 15.71 -16.44
N GLY A 36 -7.16 14.93 -15.36
CA GLY A 36 -6.39 15.25 -14.17
C GLY A 36 -5.11 14.42 -14.11
N LEU A 37 -3.98 15.05 -13.82
CA LEU A 37 -2.73 14.34 -13.60
C LEU A 37 -2.63 13.90 -12.14
N LYS A 38 -2.51 12.60 -11.91
CA LYS A 38 -2.27 12.03 -10.58
C LYS A 38 -0.87 11.43 -10.53
N LYS A 39 0.02 12.06 -9.75
CA LYS A 39 1.36 11.51 -9.49
C LYS A 39 1.28 10.41 -8.42
N LEU A 40 1.97 9.31 -8.67
CA LEU A 40 2.05 8.15 -7.77
C LEU A 40 3.52 7.88 -7.40
N PRO A 41 3.81 7.32 -6.21
CA PRO A 41 2.85 6.99 -5.14
C PRO A 41 2.30 8.24 -4.44
N LYS A 42 1.04 8.18 -4.00
CA LYS A 42 0.47 9.24 -3.15
C LYS A 42 1.05 9.06 -1.75
N TYR A 43 2.01 9.89 -1.37
CA TYR A 43 2.42 10.00 0.04
C TYR A 43 1.28 10.62 0.85
N LYS A 44 1.05 10.10 2.05
CA LYS A 44 0.09 10.69 2.99
C LYS A 44 0.59 12.09 3.36
N SER A 45 -0.33 13.06 3.36
CA SER A 45 -0.04 14.39 3.89
C SER A 45 0.10 14.34 5.42
N ASP A 46 0.78 15.34 6.00
CA ASP A 46 0.94 15.47 7.46
C ASP A 46 -0.41 15.44 8.19
N PHE A 47 -1.45 16.03 7.58
CA PHE A 47 -2.81 16.00 8.14
C PHE A 47 -3.45 14.61 8.07
N GLU A 48 -3.32 13.90 6.95
CA GLU A 48 -3.81 12.51 6.81
C GLU A 48 -3.09 11.58 7.79
N GLN A 49 -1.78 11.77 7.98
CA GLN A 49 -0.99 11.02 8.96
C GLN A 49 -1.41 11.35 10.40
N LEU A 50 -1.62 12.63 10.74
CA LEU A 50 -2.13 13.04 12.05
C LEU A 50 -3.50 12.43 12.36
N MET A 51 -4.43 12.44 11.40
CA MET A 51 -5.75 11.83 11.59
C MET A 51 -5.67 10.32 11.80
N GLU A 52 -4.79 9.64 11.08
CA GLU A 52 -4.54 8.21 11.27
C GLU A 52 -3.92 7.92 12.64
N ASP A 53 -2.97 8.73 13.08
CA ASP A 53 -2.35 8.60 14.40
C ASP A 53 -3.35 8.84 15.53
N LEU A 54 -4.25 9.83 15.39
CA LEU A 54 -5.32 10.09 16.35
C LEU A 54 -6.38 8.98 16.36
N GLY A 55 -6.78 8.49 15.18
CA GLY A 55 -7.67 7.33 15.06
C GLY A 55 -7.05 6.07 15.67
N GLY A 56 -5.76 5.84 15.41
CA GLY A 56 -4.95 4.75 15.95
C GLY A 56 -4.72 4.86 17.45
N ALA A 57 -4.60 6.08 18.00
CA ALA A 57 -4.46 6.32 19.43
C ALA A 57 -5.69 5.79 20.20
N SER A 58 -6.89 5.94 19.64
CA SER A 58 -8.12 5.42 20.24
C SER A 58 -8.21 3.88 20.24
N ALA A 59 -7.58 3.22 19.26
CA ALA A 59 -7.51 1.76 19.20
C ALA A 59 -6.44 1.20 20.13
N LYS A 60 -5.27 1.85 20.20
CA LYS A 60 -4.19 1.51 21.12
C LYS A 60 -4.61 1.67 22.58
N SER A 61 -5.37 2.72 22.91
CA SER A 61 -5.88 2.91 24.28
C SER A 61 -6.84 1.81 24.70
N LYS A 62 -7.76 1.38 23.83
CA LYS A 62 -8.66 0.24 24.11
C LYS A 62 -7.89 -1.06 24.33
N GLN A 63 -6.88 -1.32 23.51
CA GLN A 63 -6.03 -2.52 23.67
C GLN A 63 -5.25 -2.49 24.99
N ALA A 64 -4.71 -1.33 25.37
CA ALA A 64 -3.99 -1.15 26.62
C ALA A 64 -4.90 -1.38 27.83
N ILE A 65 -6.10 -0.82 27.84
CA ILE A 65 -7.11 -1.02 28.91
C ILE A 65 -7.47 -2.50 29.03
N ILE A 66 -7.76 -3.18 27.92
CA ILE A 66 -8.09 -4.62 27.96
C ILE A 66 -6.93 -5.43 28.52
N GLN A 67 -5.69 -5.13 28.09
CA GLN A 67 -4.49 -5.82 28.57
C GLN A 67 -4.21 -5.56 30.06
N GLU A 68 -4.52 -4.37 30.56
CA GLU A 68 -4.40 -4.00 31.97
C GLU A 68 -5.42 -4.75 32.84
N GLU A 69 -6.67 -4.84 32.40
CA GLU A 69 -7.77 -5.49 33.13
C GLU A 69 -7.65 -7.02 33.20
N ILE A 70 -7.21 -7.67 32.11
CA ILE A 70 -7.14 -9.15 32.05
C ILE A 70 -5.72 -9.70 32.24
N GLY A 71 -4.71 -8.83 32.31
CA GLY A 71 -3.30 -9.20 32.41
C GLY A 71 -2.67 -9.62 31.08
N PHE A 72 -1.34 -9.52 31.02
CA PHE A 72 -0.55 -9.76 29.80
C PHE A 72 -0.68 -11.20 29.26
N GLU A 73 -0.71 -12.19 30.14
CA GLU A 73 -0.77 -13.60 29.76
C GLU A 73 -2.11 -13.96 29.11
N ALA A 74 -3.23 -13.57 29.73
CA ALA A 74 -4.57 -13.83 29.19
C ALA A 74 -4.80 -13.05 27.88
N TYR A 75 -4.31 -11.81 27.78
CA TYR A 75 -4.36 -11.03 26.56
C TYR A 75 -3.61 -11.71 25.40
N THR A 76 -2.45 -12.30 25.67
CA THR A 76 -1.64 -13.01 24.68
C THR A 76 -2.40 -14.21 24.12
N ILE A 77 -3.03 -15.01 24.99
CA ILE A 77 -3.83 -16.17 24.59
C ILE A 77 -5.04 -15.74 23.74
N LEU A 78 -5.76 -14.70 24.17
CA LEU A 78 -6.90 -14.16 23.43
C LEU A 78 -6.49 -13.70 22.01
N LYS A 79 -5.34 -13.03 21.90
CA LYS A 79 -4.81 -12.55 20.62
C LYS A 79 -4.47 -13.72 19.67
N GLU A 80 -3.86 -14.79 20.19
CA GLU A 80 -3.55 -15.99 19.42
C GLU A 80 -4.82 -16.68 18.90
N ILE A 81 -5.84 -16.82 19.74
CA ILE A 81 -7.16 -17.37 19.35
C ILE A 81 -7.81 -16.50 18.27
N LYS A 82 -7.83 -15.18 18.47
CA LYS A 82 -8.42 -14.25 17.49
C LYS A 82 -7.73 -14.34 16.12
N THR A 83 -6.41 -14.37 16.10
CA THR A 83 -5.64 -14.53 14.85
C THR A 83 -5.91 -15.89 14.21
N ALA A 84 -6.07 -16.96 14.99
CA ALA A 84 -6.44 -18.27 14.45
C ALA A 84 -7.84 -18.26 13.80
N MET A 85 -8.80 -17.54 14.39
CA MET A 85 -10.16 -17.41 13.86
C MET A 85 -10.26 -16.51 12.61
N GLU A 86 -9.40 -15.50 12.48
CA GLU A 86 -9.36 -14.61 11.31
C GLU A 86 -8.76 -15.29 10.07
N ASN A 87 -7.90 -16.29 10.26
CA ASN A 87 -7.30 -17.04 9.16
C ASN A 87 -8.35 -17.99 8.53
N LYS A 88 -8.69 -17.74 7.27
CA LYS A 88 -9.63 -18.55 6.49
C LYS A 88 -8.89 -19.34 5.40
N GLY A 89 -9.35 -20.56 5.13
CA GLY A 89 -8.82 -21.44 4.08
C GLY A 89 -7.71 -22.38 4.56
N VAL A 90 -7.25 -23.25 3.65
CA VAL A 90 -6.18 -24.22 3.93
C VAL A 90 -4.82 -23.50 3.88
N GLN A 91 -4.04 -23.61 4.94
CA GLN A 91 -2.71 -23.00 5.06
C GLN A 91 -1.68 -24.02 5.55
N ALA A 92 -0.50 -24.03 4.96
CA ALA A 92 0.66 -24.71 5.54
C ALA A 92 1.25 -23.81 6.65
N ARG A 93 1.36 -24.34 7.88
CA ARG A 93 1.89 -23.60 9.04
C ARG A 93 2.88 -24.46 9.81
N MET A 94 3.91 -23.80 10.34
CA MET A 94 4.85 -24.41 11.27
C MET A 94 4.16 -24.63 12.64
N PRO A 95 4.42 -25.74 13.35
CA PRO A 95 3.76 -26.07 14.61
C PRO A 95 4.29 -25.27 15.82
N PHE A 96 4.95 -24.13 15.58
CA PHE A 96 5.45 -23.24 16.61
C PHE A 96 5.50 -21.79 16.12
N ALA A 97 5.31 -20.83 17.03
CA ALA A 97 5.47 -19.41 16.76
C ALA A 97 6.91 -18.99 17.07
N LEU A 98 7.61 -18.44 16.07
CA LEU A 98 8.97 -17.96 16.23
C LEU A 98 8.95 -16.56 16.86
N ARG A 99 9.37 -16.45 18.14
CA ARG A 99 9.52 -15.16 18.83
C ARG A 99 10.98 -14.73 18.77
N ILE A 100 11.30 -13.79 17.89
CA ILE A 100 12.63 -13.16 17.82
C ILE A 100 12.65 -12.01 18.84
N LYS A 101 13.66 -11.98 19.70
CA LYS A 101 13.92 -10.87 20.63
C LYS A 101 14.67 -9.75 19.94
#